data_AF-A0A9E2U1G4-F1
#
_entry.id   AF-A0A9E2U1G4-F1
#
_cell.length_a   1.000
_cell.length_b   1.000
_cell.length_c   1.000
_cell.angle_alpha   90.00
_cell.angle_beta   90.00
_cell.angle_gamma   90.00
#
_symmetry.space_group_name_H-M   'P 1'
#
loop_
_entity.id
_entity.type
_entity.pdbx_description
1 polymer ?
#
loop_
_entity_poly.entity_id
_entity_poly.type
_entity_poly.pdbx_seq_one_letter_code
_entity_poly.pdbx_strand_id
1 'polypeptide(L)'
;MNRILVILILFIWSCSPKQQPPNILLIYVDDLGYSDLSCYGREFGNELTETHNIDRLATEGMKFTDAYAAAPLCSPSRAALLSGKSPARLNFEFVTKYEKDHYAWDSPEWVFRYDEMPLIPPPYTLSLPLEEETM
;
A
#
# COMPACT_ATOMS: atom_id res chain seq x y z
N MET A 1 54.85 6.38 -23.87
CA MET A 1 54.10 6.30 -22.60
C MET A 1 52.70 6.92 -22.65
N ASN A 2 52.46 8.07 -23.31
CA ASN A 2 51.14 8.74 -23.26
C ASN A 2 49.96 8.04 -23.97
N ARG A 3 50.20 7.23 -25.01
CA ARG A 3 49.10 6.59 -25.78
C ARG A 3 48.37 5.48 -25.02
N ILE A 4 49.10 4.69 -24.23
CA ILE A 4 48.53 3.62 -23.41
C ILE A 4 47.66 4.20 -22.30
N LEU A 5 48.09 5.31 -21.69
CA LEU A 5 47.34 6.01 -20.66
C LEU A 5 46.02 6.59 -21.20
N VAL A 6 46.03 7.17 -22.40
CA VAL A 6 44.82 7.70 -23.05
C VAL A 6 43.84 6.58 -23.40
N ILE A 7 44.32 5.43 -23.87
CA ILE A 7 43.47 4.26 -24.17
C ILE A 7 42.84 3.71 -22.89
N LEU A 8 43.58 3.62 -21.79
CA LEU A 8 43.06 3.18 -20.49
C LEU A 8 41.97 4.13 -19.96
N ILE A 9 42.16 5.44 -20.08
CA ILE A 9 41.17 6.44 -19.64
C ILE A 9 39.88 6.33 -20.47
N LEU A 10 39.99 6.15 -21.78
CA LEU A 10 38.83 5.96 -22.67
C LEU A 10 38.09 4.64 -22.39
N PHE A 11 38.81 3.58 -22.00
CA PHE A 11 38.21 2.29 -21.67
C PHE A 11 37.39 2.34 -20.38
N ILE A 12 37.84 3.11 -19.38
CA ILE A 12 37.12 3.31 -18.11
C ILE A 12 35.84 4.13 -18.32
N TRP A 13 35.87 5.11 -19.22
CA TRP A 13 34.70 5.94 -19.55
C TRP A 13 33.64 5.20 -20.38
N SER A 14 34.01 4.14 -21.09
CA SER A 14 33.08 3.39 -21.94
C SER A 14 32.21 2.39 -21.16
N CYS A 15 32.46 2.19 -19.86
CA CYS A 15 31.77 1.21 -19.03
C CYS A 15 30.95 1.89 -17.91
N SER A 16 29.98 2.72 -18.28
CA SER A 16 28.89 3.05 -17.35
C SER A 16 27.74 2.08 -17.60
N PRO A 17 27.48 1.11 -16.70
CA PRO A 17 26.29 0.27 -16.81
C PRO A 17 25.07 1.18 -16.77
N LYS A 18 24.20 1.09 -17.78
CA LYS A 18 22.89 1.75 -17.78
C LYS A 18 22.04 1.07 -16.72
N GLN A 19 22.12 1.59 -15.50
CA GLN A 19 21.38 1.06 -14.35
C GLN A 19 19.90 1.33 -14.63
N GLN A 20 19.16 0.28 -14.97
CA GLN A 20 17.71 0.39 -15.11
C GLN A 20 17.12 0.66 -13.73
N PRO A 21 16.11 1.55 -13.62
CA PRO A 21 15.42 1.72 -12.35
C PRO A 21 14.81 0.38 -11.91
N PRO A 22 14.81 0.09 -10.60
CA PRO A 22 14.18 -1.13 -10.10
C PRO A 22 12.67 -1.09 -10.38
N ASN A 23 12.09 -2.25 -10.66
CA ASN A 23 10.63 -2.41 -10.62
C ASN A 23 10.22 -2.56 -9.16
N ILE A 24 9.32 -1.70 -8.69
CA ILE A 24 8.85 -1.70 -7.31
C ILE A 24 7.47 -2.36 -7.27
N LEU A 25 7.33 -3.46 -6.53
CA LEU A 25 6.05 -4.10 -6.21
C LEU A 25 5.68 -3.79 -4.76
N LEU A 26 4.56 -3.11 -4.56
CA LEU A 26 3.98 -2.87 -3.25
C LEU A 26 2.80 -3.83 -3.03
N ILE A 27 2.91 -4.70 -2.02
CA ILE A 27 1.82 -5.58 -1.59
C ILE A 27 1.19 -4.96 -0.34
N TYR A 28 -0.08 -4.58 -0.45
CA TYR A 28 -0.83 -3.97 0.64
C TYR A 28 -2.01 -4.86 1.03
N VAL A 29 -2.05 -5.29 2.28
CA VAL A 29 -2.97 -6.33 2.77
C VAL A 29 -4.01 -5.71 3.70
N ASP A 30 -5.28 -6.00 3.44
CA ASP A 30 -6.39 -5.55 4.27
C ASP A 30 -6.54 -6.46 5.50
N ASP A 31 -6.94 -5.88 6.63
CA ASP A 31 -7.17 -6.59 7.91
C ASP A 31 -6.00 -7.46 8.41
N LEU A 32 -4.75 -7.14 8.06
CA LEU A 32 -3.58 -7.83 8.59
C LEU A 32 -3.16 -7.24 9.95
N GLY A 33 -3.49 -7.96 11.02
CA GLY A 33 -3.09 -7.63 12.38
C GLY A 33 -1.58 -7.80 12.63
N TYR A 34 -1.07 -7.06 13.61
CA TYR A 34 0.36 -7.07 13.97
C TYR A 34 0.89 -8.49 14.23
N SER A 35 0.12 -9.28 14.97
CA SER A 35 0.45 -10.65 15.31
C SER A 35 -0.23 -11.64 14.37
N ASP A 36 -0.44 -11.35 13.08
CA ASP A 36 -1.04 -12.33 12.16
C ASP A 36 -0.01 -13.23 11.48
N LEU A 37 1.24 -12.79 11.38
CA LEU A 37 2.34 -13.51 10.73
C LEU A 37 3.26 -14.19 11.76
N SER A 38 3.80 -15.36 11.43
CA SER A 38 4.78 -16.10 12.25
C SER A 38 6.01 -15.26 12.58
N CYS A 39 6.52 -14.48 11.62
CA CYS A 39 7.67 -13.60 11.84
C CYS A 39 7.45 -12.48 12.89
N TYR A 40 6.21 -12.23 13.31
CA TYR A 40 5.85 -11.34 14.43
C TYR A 40 5.39 -12.09 15.69
N GLY A 41 5.49 -13.42 15.71
CA GLY A 41 5.30 -14.23 16.92
C GLY A 41 3.87 -14.66 17.21
N ARG A 42 2.98 -14.80 16.20
CA ARG A 42 1.65 -15.37 16.43
C ARG A 42 1.73 -16.85 16.81
N GLU A 43 1.29 -17.16 18.02
CA GLU A 43 0.95 -18.51 18.45
C GLU A 43 -0.58 -18.62 18.58
N PHE A 44 -1.21 -19.54 17.84
CA PHE A 44 -2.63 -19.84 17.97
C PHE A 44 -2.78 -21.21 18.64
N GLY A 45 -3.22 -21.25 19.90
CA GLY A 45 -3.50 -22.53 20.59
C GLY A 45 -2.30 -23.48 20.71
N ASN A 46 -1.08 -22.95 20.78
CA ASN A 46 0.23 -23.65 20.75
C ASN A 46 0.75 -24.04 19.35
N GLU A 47 0.15 -23.55 18.27
CA GLU A 47 0.60 -23.77 16.89
C GLU A 47 0.93 -22.43 16.21
N LEU A 48 2.11 -22.32 15.63
CA LEU A 48 2.54 -21.11 14.91
C LEU A 48 1.76 -21.01 13.59
N THR A 49 1.28 -19.83 13.25
CA THR A 49 0.68 -19.59 11.93
C THR A 49 1.73 -19.73 10.83
N GLU A 50 1.55 -20.67 9.90
CA GLU A 50 2.55 -20.91 8.85
C GLU A 50 2.50 -19.85 7.75
N THR A 51 3.54 -19.02 7.65
CA THR A 51 3.66 -18.01 6.58
C THR A 51 4.99 -18.09 5.84
N HIS A 52 5.40 -19.30 5.41
CA HIS A 52 6.74 -19.59 4.89
C HIS A 52 7.29 -18.61 3.84
N ASN A 53 6.46 -18.14 2.90
CA ASN A 53 6.88 -17.17 1.89
C ASN A 53 7.15 -15.78 2.50
N ILE A 54 6.33 -15.36 3.46
CA ILE A 54 6.48 -14.08 4.17
C ILE A 54 7.65 -14.14 5.15
N ASP A 55 7.82 -15.27 5.84
CA ASP A 55 8.97 -15.52 6.71
C ASP A 55 10.29 -15.47 5.95
N ARG A 56 10.33 -16.02 4.73
CA ARG A 56 11.49 -15.92 3.85
C ARG A 56 11.77 -14.45 3.47
N LEU A 57 10.74 -13.69 3.07
CA LEU A 57 10.89 -12.26 2.77
C LEU A 57 11.40 -11.46 3.99
N ALA A 58 10.90 -11.76 5.18
CA ALA A 58 11.34 -11.11 6.41
C ALA A 58 12.79 -11.46 6.79
N THR A 59 13.23 -12.68 6.47
CA THR A 59 14.59 -13.17 6.76
C THR A 59 15.64 -12.67 5.76
N GLU A 60 15.29 -12.67 4.47
CA GLU A 60 16.18 -12.23 3.38
C GLU A 60 16.19 -10.70 3.21
N GLY A 61 15.18 -10.01 3.76
CA GLY A 61 14.98 -8.57 3.65
C GLY A 61 15.06 -7.84 4.98
N MET A 62 14.09 -6.96 5.20
CA MET A 62 13.98 -6.12 6.39
C MET A 62 12.58 -6.25 6.99
N LYS A 63 12.52 -6.26 8.32
CA LYS A 63 11.27 -6.29 9.09
C LYS A 63 11.17 -5.03 9.94
N PHE A 64 9.97 -4.45 10.01
CA PHE A 64 9.68 -3.27 10.83
C PHE A 64 8.76 -3.68 11.98
N THR A 65 9.06 -3.26 13.20
CA THR A 65 8.19 -3.45 14.37
C THR A 65 7.15 -2.34 14.49
N ASP A 66 7.41 -1.19 13.87
CA ASP A 66 6.61 0.03 13.95
C ASP A 66 6.13 0.40 12.55
N ALA A 67 5.01 -0.19 12.13
CA ALA A 67 4.40 -0.02 10.81
C ALA A 67 2.89 0.21 10.92
N TYR A 68 2.50 1.43 11.31
CA TYR A 68 1.11 1.77 11.59
C TYR A 68 0.34 2.13 10.32
N ALA A 69 -0.88 1.62 10.21
CA ALA A 69 -1.84 2.10 9.23
C ALA A 69 -2.24 3.54 9.56
N ALA A 70 -2.32 4.39 8.53
CA ALA A 70 -2.71 5.80 8.71
C ALA A 70 -4.16 5.96 9.17
N ALA A 71 -5.01 4.96 8.91
CA ALA A 71 -6.39 4.87 9.39
C ALA A 71 -6.76 3.41 9.67
N PRO A 72 -7.71 3.15 10.59
CA PRO A 72 -8.25 1.81 10.85
C PRO A 72 -9.31 1.37 9.81
N LEU A 73 -9.29 1.94 8.60
CA LEU A 73 -10.26 1.70 7.53
C LEU A 73 -9.53 1.54 6.20
N CYS A 74 -9.94 0.55 5.41
CA CYS A 74 -9.25 0.15 4.17
C CYS A 74 -9.11 1.30 3.16
N SER A 75 -10.19 2.07 2.93
CA SER A 75 -10.21 3.12 1.91
C SER A 75 -9.42 4.37 2.32
N PRO A 76 -9.63 4.96 3.52
CA PRO A 76 -8.76 6.00 4.07
C PRO A 76 -7.27 5.62 4.14
N SER A 77 -6.96 4.40 4.59
CA SER A 77 -5.57 3.95 4.76
C SER A 77 -4.87 3.77 3.41
N ARG A 78 -5.56 3.22 2.40
CA ARG A 78 -5.06 3.13 1.02
C ARG A 78 -4.88 4.50 0.37
N ALA A 79 -5.83 5.42 0.56
CA ALA A 79 -5.71 6.77 0.02
C ALA A 79 -4.48 7.49 0.60
N ALA A 80 -4.28 7.37 1.92
CA ALA A 80 -3.10 7.90 2.60
C ALA A 80 -1.79 7.31 2.08
N LEU A 81 -1.74 5.99 1.87
CA LEU A 81 -0.57 5.28 1.32
C LEU A 81 -0.23 5.75 -0.11
N LEU A 82 -1.24 5.86 -0.98
CA LEU A 82 -1.06 6.23 -2.39
C LEU A 82 -0.69 7.71 -2.58
N SER A 83 -1.17 8.58 -1.69
CA SER A 83 -0.94 10.02 -1.81
C SER A 83 0.18 10.54 -0.90
N GLY A 84 0.68 9.74 0.04
CA GLY A 84 1.63 10.20 1.07
C GLY A 84 1.05 11.24 2.02
N LYS A 85 -0.28 11.26 2.26
CA LYS A 85 -0.93 12.27 3.12
C LYS A 85 -1.73 11.62 4.24
N SER A 86 -1.90 12.34 5.34
CA SER A 86 -2.79 11.88 6.41
C SER A 86 -4.25 11.88 5.93
N PRO A 87 -5.09 10.97 6.44
CA PRO A 87 -6.53 10.96 6.18
C PRO A 87 -7.20 12.31 6.43
N ALA A 88 -6.76 13.04 7.47
CA ALA A 88 -7.23 14.39 7.79
C ALA A 88 -6.91 15.41 6.70
N ARG A 89 -5.71 15.37 6.11
CA ARG A 89 -5.35 16.23 4.97
C ARG A 89 -6.17 15.92 3.72
N LEU A 90 -6.60 14.67 3.58
CA LEU A 90 -7.45 14.23 2.48
C LEU A 90 -8.94 14.51 2.73
N ASN A 91 -9.33 14.94 3.93
CA ASN A 91 -10.72 14.95 4.40
C ASN A 91 -11.42 13.60 4.15
N PHE A 92 -10.67 12.50 4.22
CA PHE A 92 -11.15 11.15 3.96
C PHE A 92 -10.85 10.26 5.16
N GLU A 93 -11.44 10.63 6.30
CA GLU A 93 -11.23 9.95 7.58
C GLU A 93 -12.18 8.76 7.77
N PHE A 94 -13.29 8.74 7.03
CA PHE A 94 -14.31 7.72 7.12
C PHE A 94 -14.88 7.41 5.74
N VAL A 95 -15.37 6.19 5.56
CA VAL A 95 -16.24 5.86 4.42
C VAL A 95 -17.63 6.37 4.80
N THR A 96 -17.89 7.66 4.59
CA THR A 96 -19.19 8.24 4.91
C THR A 96 -20.27 7.58 4.05
N LYS A 97 -21.07 6.75 4.71
CA LYS A 97 -22.50 6.65 4.46
C LYS A 97 -23.06 8.08 4.43
N TYR A 98 -23.72 8.50 3.35
CA TYR A 98 -24.29 9.85 3.21
C TYR A 98 -25.21 10.17 4.41
N GLU A 99 -25.56 11.43 4.64
CA GLU A 99 -26.50 11.83 5.71
C GLU A 99 -27.88 11.15 5.61
N LYS A 100 -28.21 10.53 4.47
CA LYS A 100 -29.39 9.65 4.29
C LYS A 100 -29.16 8.18 4.62
N ASP A 101 -27.93 7.77 4.88
CA ASP A 101 -27.49 6.39 5.10
C ASP A 101 -27.32 6.06 6.60
N HIS A 102 -28.05 6.74 7.49
CA HIS A 102 -28.15 6.44 8.92
C HIS A 102 -28.69 5.04 9.25
N TYR A 103 -29.04 4.27 8.23
CA TYR A 103 -29.53 2.92 8.37
C TYR A 103 -28.35 1.96 8.61
N ALA A 104 -28.48 1.17 9.67
CA ALA A 104 -27.65 -0.01 9.87
C ALA A 104 -27.72 -0.89 8.61
N TRP A 105 -26.64 -1.63 8.30
CA TRP A 105 -26.55 -2.44 7.08
C TRP A 105 -27.69 -3.47 6.96
N ASP A 106 -28.31 -3.84 8.08
CA ASP A 106 -29.41 -4.80 8.23
C ASP A 106 -30.79 -4.14 8.40
N SER A 107 -30.89 -2.81 8.28
CA SER A 107 -32.21 -2.16 8.30
C SER A 107 -33.00 -2.57 7.05
N PRO A 108 -34.30 -2.93 7.19
CA PRO A 108 -35.15 -3.24 6.04
C PRO A 108 -35.16 -2.10 5.01
N GLU A 109 -35.08 -0.85 5.47
CA GLU A 109 -35.06 0.33 4.60
C GLU A 109 -33.76 0.45 3.78
N TRP A 110 -32.65 -0.13 4.26
CA TRP A 110 -31.40 -0.24 3.53
C TRP A 110 -31.55 -1.18 2.33
N VAL A 111 -32.13 -2.37 2.55
CA VAL A 111 -32.34 -3.38 1.50
C VAL A 111 -33.28 -2.86 0.40
N PHE A 112 -34.40 -2.24 0.77
CA PHE A 112 -35.37 -1.72 -0.20
C PHE A 112 -34.89 -0.49 -0.98
N ARG A 113 -33.93 0.28 -0.47
CA ARG A 113 -33.39 1.45 -1.17
C ARG A 113 -32.51 1.08 -2.36
N TYR A 114 -31.80 -0.05 -2.26
CA TYR A 114 -30.80 -0.45 -3.24
C TYR A 114 -31.24 -1.62 -4.14
N ASP A 115 -32.43 -2.20 -3.90
CA ASP A 115 -32.98 -3.33 -4.67
C ASP A 115 -33.19 -3.01 -6.17
N GLU A 116 -33.39 -1.73 -6.51
CA GLU A 116 -33.57 -1.27 -7.90
C GLU A 116 -32.52 -0.25 -8.37
N MET A 117 -31.52 0.08 -7.54
CA MET A 117 -30.45 0.98 -7.97
C MET A 117 -29.41 0.20 -8.78
N PRO A 118 -29.12 0.57 -10.04
CA PRO A 118 -27.94 0.04 -10.70
C PRO A 118 -26.72 0.40 -9.85
N LEU A 119 -25.85 -0.58 -9.60
CA LEU A 119 -24.57 -0.34 -8.93
C LEU A 119 -23.77 0.64 -9.80
N ILE A 120 -23.80 1.92 -9.44
CA ILE A 120 -22.98 2.94 -10.07
C ILE A 120 -21.67 2.94 -9.29
N PRO A 121 -20.57 2.44 -9.86
CA PRO A 121 -19.28 2.55 -9.21
C PRO A 121 -18.99 4.05 -8.97
N PRO A 122 -18.35 4.42 -7.84
CA PRO A 122 -17.86 5.78 -7.69
C PRO A 122 -17.04 6.15 -8.95
N PRO A 123 -17.07 7.42 -9.41
CA PRO A 123 -16.27 7.82 -10.54
C PRO A 123 -14.84 7.37 -10.30
N TYR A 124 -14.33 6.51 -11.19
CA TYR A 124 -12.97 5.99 -11.10
C TYR A 124 -12.01 7.15 -11.36
N THR A 125 -11.63 7.89 -10.32
CA THR A 125 -10.41 8.67 -10.32
C THR A 125 -9.25 7.68 -10.28
N LEU A 126 -8.91 7.13 -11.45
CA LEU A 126 -7.74 6.25 -11.65
C LEU A 126 -6.42 6.98 -11.39
N SER A 127 -6.47 8.26 -11.03
CA SER A 127 -5.30 9.11 -10.81
C SER A 127 -5.62 10.10 -9.70
N LEU A 128 -4.69 10.21 -8.75
CA LEU A 128 -4.62 11.35 -7.85
C LEU A 128 -4.28 12.61 -8.67
N PRO A 129 -4.67 13.83 -8.23
CA PRO A 129 -4.32 15.07 -8.91
C PRO A 129 -2.80 15.16 -9.10
N LEU A 130 -2.34 15.23 -10.34
CA LEU A 130 -0.90 15.29 -10.68
C LEU A 130 -0.24 16.61 -10.26
N GLU A 131 -1.05 17.62 -9.96
CA GLU A 131 -0.62 18.97 -9.61
C GLU A 131 -0.18 19.11 -8.14
N GLU A 132 -0.36 18.06 -7.34
CA GLU A 132 -0.11 18.13 -5.91
C GLU A 132 1.29 17.64 -5.55
N GLU A 133 2.20 18.59 -5.31
CA GLU A 133 3.53 18.31 -4.79
C GLU A 133 3.49 18.12 -3.27
N THR A 134 3.81 16.92 -2.80
CA THR A 134 4.09 16.65 -1.39
C THR A 134 5.52 17.10 -1.07
N MET A 135 5.67 18.24 -0.40
CA MET A 135 6.93 18.74 0.18
C MET A 135 7.38 17.90 1.38
#